data_AF-A0A453C981-F1
#
_entry.id   AF-A0A453C981-F1
#
_cell.length_a   1.000
_cell.length_b   1.000
_cell.length_c   1.000
_cell.angle_alpha   90.00
_cell.angle_beta   90.00
_cell.angle_gamma   90.00
#
_symmetry.space_group_name_H-M   'P 1'
#
loop_
_entity.id
_entity.type
_entity.pdbx_description
1 polymer ?
#
loop_
_entity_poly.entity_id
_entity_poly.type
_entity_poly.pdbx_seq_one_letter_code
_entity_poly.pdbx_strand_id
1 'polypeptide(L)'
;VLLKEGKIILFVMAGTDSSASSRQSSFNSLAKDLELPLEQGCLTIVVLGASGDLAKKKTFPALYHLFEQGFLQSGEVHIVGYARTNLSDDGLRGRIRAYLKGASEEHVSEFLQLIKYVSGSYDSGEGFEKLNKEISDYEMSNNSGSSRRLFYLALPPSVYPSVCKMIRTYCMSPTSRFGWTRVIVEKPFGRDLDSAEELSSQLGELFEEDQLYRIDHYLGKELVQNLLVLRFANRLFLPLWNRDNVDNIQIVFREDFGTDGRGGYFDQYGIIRDIIQNHLLQAGFLFGCNGKACIS
;
A
#
# COMPACT_ATOMS: atom_id res chain seq x y z
N VAL A 1 1.25 -8.02 -13.82
CA VAL A 1 1.62 -7.12 -14.94
C VAL A 1 3.13 -7.05 -14.96
N LEU A 2 3.79 -7.47 -16.04
CA LEU A 2 5.26 -7.43 -16.16
C LEU A 2 5.66 -6.81 -17.51
N LEU A 3 6.70 -6.00 -17.48
CA LEU A 3 7.27 -5.30 -18.63
C LEU A 3 8.51 -6.04 -19.12
N LYS A 4 8.54 -6.46 -20.39
CA LYS A 4 9.74 -6.93 -21.09
C LYS A 4 9.77 -6.30 -22.48
N GLU A 5 10.90 -5.67 -22.84
CA GLU A 5 11.14 -5.06 -24.15
C GLU A 5 10.08 -4.03 -24.60
N GLY A 6 9.54 -3.25 -23.67
CA GLY A 6 8.57 -2.20 -23.99
C GLY A 6 7.22 -2.70 -24.52
N LYS A 7 6.90 -3.99 -24.32
CA LYS A 7 5.57 -4.57 -24.57
C LYS A 7 5.00 -5.13 -23.28
N ILE A 8 3.74 -4.80 -23.02
CA ILE A 8 3.00 -5.30 -21.86
C ILE A 8 2.41 -6.66 -22.21
N ILE A 9 2.85 -7.68 -21.48
CA ILE A 9 2.26 -9.01 -21.57
C ILE A 9 1.40 -9.19 -20.32
N LEU A 10 0.09 -9.28 -20.55
CA LEU A 10 -0.92 -9.42 -19.52
C LEU A 10 -1.30 -10.90 -19.38
N PHE A 11 -0.86 -11.55 -18.31
CA PHE A 11 -1.31 -12.89 -17.96
C PHE A 11 -2.46 -12.80 -16.97
N VAL A 12 -3.68 -13.07 -17.45
CA VAL A 12 -4.83 -13.35 -16.59
C VAL A 12 -4.76 -14.83 -16.24
N MET A 13 -4.22 -15.16 -15.07
CA MET A 13 -4.34 -16.51 -14.52
C MET A 13 -5.75 -16.67 -13.95
N ALA A 14 -6.69 -17.04 -14.80
CA ALA A 14 -7.97 -17.58 -14.34
C ALA A 14 -7.73 -19.02 -13.88
N GLY A 15 -7.73 -19.25 -12.56
CA GLY A 15 -7.52 -20.56 -11.97
C GLY A 15 -8.23 -20.69 -10.63
N THR A 16 -9.35 -21.42 -10.66
CA THR A 16 -10.04 -21.96 -9.48
C THR A 16 -9.16 -23.00 -8.79
N ASP A 17 -9.07 -22.91 -7.46
CA ASP A 17 -8.49 -23.91 -6.54
C ASP A 17 -7.06 -24.38 -6.82
N SER A 18 -6.07 -23.53 -6.51
CA SER A 18 -4.67 -23.94 -6.39
C SER A 18 -4.03 -23.41 -5.10
N SER A 19 -3.20 -24.24 -4.44
CA SER A 19 -2.58 -23.95 -3.14
C SER A 19 -1.64 -22.73 -3.21
N ALA A 20 -1.43 -22.04 -2.08
CA ALA A 20 -0.52 -20.89 -2.01
C ALA A 20 0.90 -21.24 -2.53
N SER A 21 1.36 -22.48 -2.27
CA SER A 21 2.63 -23.00 -2.77
C SER A 21 2.71 -23.10 -4.30
N SER A 22 1.62 -23.48 -4.98
CA SER A 22 1.61 -23.60 -6.45
C SER A 22 1.55 -22.25 -7.15
N ARG A 23 0.85 -21.26 -6.57
CA ARG A 23 0.83 -19.89 -7.09
C ARG A 23 2.20 -19.22 -6.98
N GLN A 24 2.89 -19.43 -5.87
CA GLN A 24 4.25 -18.93 -5.66
C GLN A 24 5.26 -19.63 -6.57
N SER A 25 5.16 -20.95 -6.76
CA SER A 25 6.06 -21.65 -7.69
C SER A 25 5.87 -21.18 -9.13
N SER A 26 4.64 -20.93 -9.55
CA SER A 26 4.34 -20.34 -10.85
C SER A 26 4.87 -18.91 -10.96
N PHE A 27 4.69 -18.07 -9.94
CA PHE A 27 5.21 -16.70 -9.92
C PHE A 27 6.75 -16.65 -9.92
N ASN A 28 7.40 -17.47 -9.09
CA ASN A 28 8.86 -17.55 -9.02
C ASN A 28 9.47 -18.15 -10.28
N SER A 29 8.81 -19.14 -10.90
CA SER A 29 9.20 -19.68 -12.22
C SER A 29 9.15 -18.57 -13.27
N LEU A 30 8.03 -17.83 -13.34
CA LEU A 30 7.86 -16.71 -14.27
C LEU A 30 8.85 -15.56 -14.00
N ALA A 31 9.11 -15.22 -12.74
CA ALA A 31 10.07 -14.19 -12.38
C ALA A 31 11.50 -14.58 -12.79
N LYS A 32 11.83 -15.87 -12.66
CA LYS A 32 13.11 -16.45 -13.10
C LYS A 32 13.22 -16.49 -14.64
N ASP A 33 12.14 -16.81 -15.35
CA ASP A 33 12.06 -16.78 -16.81
C ASP A 33 12.13 -15.35 -17.39
N LEU A 34 11.79 -14.34 -16.58
CA LEU A 34 11.75 -12.93 -16.97
C LEU A 34 12.94 -12.10 -16.45
N GLU A 35 13.95 -12.74 -15.83
CA GLU A 35 15.11 -12.07 -15.23
C GLU A 35 14.75 -10.90 -14.29
N LEU A 36 13.56 -10.97 -13.66
CA LEU A 36 13.21 -10.01 -12.64
C LEU A 36 14.12 -10.26 -11.43
N PRO A 37 14.63 -9.20 -10.77
CA PRO A 37 15.31 -9.40 -9.50
C PRO A 37 14.30 -10.09 -8.58
N LEU A 38 14.52 -11.37 -8.27
CA LEU A 38 13.86 -12.00 -7.14
C LEU A 38 14.24 -11.13 -5.95
N GLU A 39 13.28 -10.41 -5.38
CA GLU A 39 13.52 -9.58 -4.21
C GLU A 39 13.88 -10.49 -3.03
N GLN A 40 15.16 -10.88 -2.98
CA GLN A 40 15.74 -11.73 -1.96
C GLN A 40 16.02 -10.87 -0.73
N GLY A 41 15.69 -11.41 0.44
CA GLY A 41 16.00 -10.80 1.74
C GLY A 41 14.77 -10.34 2.53
N CYS A 42 15.05 -9.81 3.71
CA CYS A 42 14.07 -9.44 4.72
C CYS A 42 13.17 -8.29 4.25
N LEU A 43 11.85 -8.44 4.43
CA LEU A 43 10.86 -7.38 4.28
C LEU A 43 10.33 -6.95 5.64
N THR A 44 10.61 -5.72 6.02
CA THR A 44 10.06 -5.10 7.22
C THR A 44 8.93 -4.15 6.84
N ILE A 45 7.71 -4.43 7.31
CA ILE A 45 6.53 -3.59 7.12
C ILE A 45 6.24 -2.86 8.42
N VAL A 46 6.41 -1.54 8.41
CA VAL A 46 6.15 -0.69 9.57
C VAL A 46 4.80 0.00 9.40
N VAL A 47 3.87 -0.26 10.30
CA VAL A 47 2.56 0.40 10.33
C VAL A 47 2.60 1.51 11.37
N LEU A 48 2.82 2.75 10.93
CA LEU A 48 2.73 3.92 11.81
C LEU A 48 1.26 4.28 12.05
N GLY A 49 0.91 4.60 13.29
CA GLY A 49 -0.49 4.76 13.69
C GLY A 49 -1.17 3.41 13.95
N ALA A 50 -0.41 2.37 14.30
CA ALA A 50 -0.92 1.00 14.51
C ALA A 50 -2.06 0.90 15.54
N SER A 51 -2.14 1.83 16.50
CA SER A 51 -3.23 1.87 17.49
C SER A 51 -4.54 2.48 16.96
N GLY A 52 -4.52 3.06 15.76
CA GLY A 52 -5.62 3.78 15.13
C GLY A 52 -6.66 2.87 14.45
N ASP A 53 -7.75 3.50 13.99
CA ASP A 53 -8.89 2.81 13.42
C ASP A 53 -8.62 2.21 12.03
N LEU A 54 -7.92 2.95 11.17
CA LEU A 54 -7.56 2.48 9.83
C LEU A 54 -6.68 1.23 9.91
N ALA A 55 -5.67 1.23 10.79
CA ALA A 55 -4.74 0.14 10.96
C ALA A 55 -5.45 -1.17 11.34
N LYS A 56 -6.28 -1.15 12.40
CA LYS A 56 -6.95 -2.37 12.90
C LYS A 56 -8.09 -2.85 12.00
N LYS A 57 -8.81 -1.94 11.31
CA LYS A 57 -9.97 -2.28 10.47
C LYS A 57 -9.62 -2.65 9.03
N LYS A 58 -8.49 -2.15 8.50
CA LYS A 58 -8.13 -2.29 7.08
C LYS A 58 -6.70 -2.79 6.88
N THR A 59 -5.70 -2.10 7.43
CA THR A 59 -4.28 -2.40 7.13
C THR A 59 -3.85 -3.78 7.63
N PHE A 60 -4.02 -4.10 8.92
CA PHE A 60 -3.66 -5.43 9.44
C PHE A 60 -4.50 -6.56 8.85
N PRO A 61 -5.83 -6.41 8.67
CA PRO A 61 -6.61 -7.40 7.91
C PRO A 61 -6.09 -7.61 6.49
N ALA A 62 -5.72 -6.56 5.75
CA ALA A 62 -5.15 -6.71 4.41
C ALA A 62 -3.81 -7.46 4.43
N LEU A 63 -2.93 -7.16 5.39
CA LEU A 63 -1.68 -7.90 5.60
C LEU A 63 -1.92 -9.37 5.95
N TYR A 64 -2.93 -9.67 6.77
CA TYR A 64 -3.32 -11.05 7.07
C TYR A 64 -3.78 -11.78 5.80
N HIS A 65 -4.58 -11.17 4.93
CA HIS A 65 -5.00 -11.80 3.67
C HIS A 65 -3.81 -12.07 2.75
N LEU A 66 -2.82 -11.17 2.69
CA LEU A 66 -1.59 -11.40 1.93
C LEU A 66 -0.76 -12.56 2.51
N PHE A 67 -0.72 -12.68 3.84
CA PHE A 67 -0.10 -13.80 4.53
C PHE A 67 -0.80 -15.13 4.24
N GLU A 68 -2.13 -15.16 4.37
CA GLU A 68 -2.96 -16.34 4.10
C GLU A 68 -2.84 -16.82 2.64
N GLN A 69 -2.65 -15.90 1.71
CA GLN A 69 -2.43 -16.20 0.29
C GLN A 69 -0.98 -16.63 -0.04
N GLY A 70 -0.07 -16.59 0.93
CA GLY A 70 1.33 -16.97 0.78
C GLY A 70 2.24 -15.90 0.16
N PHE A 71 1.74 -14.66 -0.01
CA PHE A 71 2.54 -13.54 -0.50
C PHE A 71 3.48 -12.97 0.57
N LEU A 72 3.16 -13.18 1.85
CA LEU A 72 4.03 -12.85 2.98
C LEU A 72 4.48 -14.14 3.66
N GLN A 73 5.76 -14.49 3.53
CA GLN A 73 6.32 -15.70 4.15
C GLN A 73 6.81 -15.39 5.56
N SER A 74 6.42 -16.22 6.53
CA SER A 74 6.76 -16.04 7.95
C SER A 74 8.27 -15.97 8.23
N GLY A 75 9.08 -16.61 7.40
CA GLY A 75 10.54 -16.61 7.50
C GLY A 75 11.23 -15.38 6.91
N GLU A 76 10.51 -14.50 6.19
CA GLU A 76 11.12 -13.37 5.47
C GLU A 76 10.48 -12.02 5.80
N VAL A 77 9.36 -12.01 6.54
CA VAL A 77 8.61 -10.79 6.85
C VAL A 77 8.61 -10.45 8.33
N HIS A 78 8.80 -9.18 8.62
CA HIS A 78 8.66 -8.61 9.95
C HIS A 78 7.63 -7.47 9.92
N ILE A 79 6.66 -7.49 10.82
CA ILE A 79 5.63 -6.45 10.88
C ILE A 79 5.78 -5.69 12.20
N VAL A 80 6.02 -4.38 12.12
CA VAL A 80 6.20 -3.52 13.30
C VAL A 80 5.10 -2.48 13.35
N GLY A 81 4.26 -2.55 14.37
CA GLY A 81 3.34 -1.47 14.70
C GLY A 81 4.06 -0.35 15.46
N TYR A 82 3.83 0.90 15.08
CA TYR A 82 4.39 2.06 15.77
C TYR A 82 3.31 3.09 16.12
N ALA A 83 3.18 3.48 17.39
CA ALA A 83 2.30 4.59 17.78
C ALA A 83 2.66 5.18 19.15
N ARG A 84 2.05 6.34 19.47
CA ARG A 84 2.20 7.03 20.77
C ARG A 84 1.63 6.25 21.96
N THR A 85 0.62 5.42 21.73
CA THR A 85 -0.07 4.70 22.79
C THR A 85 0.89 3.68 23.42
N ASN A 86 1.07 3.70 24.74
CA ASN A 86 1.84 2.67 25.39
C ASN A 86 1.02 1.35 25.41
N LEU A 87 1.42 0.38 24.59
CA LEU A 87 0.81 -0.95 24.47
C LEU A 87 1.92 -1.99 24.49
N SER A 88 1.61 -3.19 24.95
CA SER A 88 2.45 -4.36 24.73
C SER A 88 2.19 -4.98 23.36
N ASP A 89 3.11 -5.82 22.89
CA ASP A 89 2.92 -6.68 21.71
C ASP A 89 1.56 -7.40 21.76
N ASP A 90 1.26 -8.05 22.89
CA ASP A 90 0.01 -8.79 23.08
C ASP A 90 -1.23 -7.88 23.11
N GLY A 91 -1.06 -6.65 23.62
CA GLY A 91 -2.10 -5.63 23.59
C GLY A 91 -2.49 -5.23 22.17
N LEU A 92 -1.50 -5.08 21.26
CA LEU A 92 -1.77 -4.83 19.85
C LEU A 92 -2.37 -6.08 19.18
N ARG A 93 -1.78 -7.25 19.39
CA ARG A 93 -2.26 -8.52 18.80
C ARG A 93 -3.70 -8.82 19.16
N GLY A 94 -4.11 -8.59 20.41
CA GLY A 94 -5.49 -8.75 20.85
C GLY A 94 -6.46 -7.80 20.13
N ARG A 95 -6.05 -6.56 19.88
CA ARG A 95 -6.84 -5.59 19.10
C ARG A 95 -6.99 -6.00 17.64
N ILE A 96 -5.93 -6.52 17.02
CA ILE A 96 -5.95 -7.01 15.63
C ILE A 96 -6.84 -8.25 15.53
N ARG A 97 -6.68 -9.22 16.43
CA ARG A 97 -7.45 -10.48 16.46
C ARG A 97 -8.96 -10.25 16.41
N ALA A 98 -9.45 -9.20 17.08
CA ALA A 98 -10.87 -8.85 17.08
C ALA A 98 -11.46 -8.54 15.68
N TYR A 99 -10.62 -8.18 14.71
CA TYR A 99 -11.02 -7.85 13.33
C TYR A 99 -10.71 -8.95 12.32
N LEU A 100 -10.06 -10.05 12.74
CA LEU A 100 -9.74 -11.21 11.89
C LEU A 100 -10.76 -12.35 12.05
N LYS A 101 -12.04 -12.00 12.28
CA LYS A 101 -13.10 -12.99 12.54
C LYS A 101 -13.38 -13.85 11.30
N GLY A 102 -13.42 -15.17 11.46
CA GLY A 102 -13.73 -16.13 10.39
C GLY A 102 -12.52 -16.83 9.77
N ALA A 103 -11.30 -16.46 10.18
CA ALA A 103 -10.06 -17.12 9.79
C ALA A 103 -9.74 -18.35 10.65
N SER A 104 -8.86 -19.23 10.16
CA SER A 104 -8.32 -20.34 10.96
C SER A 104 -7.48 -19.80 12.12
N GLU A 105 -7.78 -20.25 13.34
CA GLU A 105 -7.09 -19.80 14.56
C GLU A 105 -5.58 -20.07 14.53
N GLU A 106 -5.15 -21.14 13.86
CA GLU A 106 -3.73 -21.48 13.68
C GLU A 106 -3.03 -20.42 12.81
N HIS A 107 -3.57 -20.13 11.63
CA HIS A 107 -3.02 -19.11 10.72
C HIS A 107 -3.03 -17.70 11.33
N VAL A 108 -4.09 -17.36 12.07
CA VAL A 108 -4.16 -16.08 12.79
C VAL A 108 -3.07 -16.01 13.85
N SER A 109 -2.85 -17.09 14.62
CA SER A 109 -1.81 -17.11 15.63
C SER A 109 -0.41 -16.98 15.02
N GLU A 110 -0.13 -17.68 13.92
CA GLU A 110 1.15 -17.57 13.19
C GLU A 110 1.39 -16.14 12.69
N PHE A 111 0.39 -15.53 12.05
CA PHE A 111 0.48 -14.14 11.59
C PHE A 111 0.75 -13.16 12.74
N LEU A 112 0.02 -13.30 13.86
CA LEU A 112 0.17 -12.41 15.00
C LEU A 112 1.55 -12.51 15.66
N GLN A 113 2.23 -13.66 15.57
CA GLN A 113 3.59 -13.83 16.10
C GLN A 113 4.62 -13.00 15.31
N LEU A 114 4.37 -12.72 14.03
CA LEU A 114 5.21 -11.85 13.19
C LEU A 114 5.13 -10.37 13.57
N ILE A 115 4.12 -10.00 14.37
CA ILE A 115 3.84 -8.62 14.72
C ILE A 115 4.54 -8.24 16.03
N LYS A 116 5.30 -7.15 15.96
CA LYS A 116 5.93 -6.44 17.08
C LYS A 116 5.37 -5.04 17.24
N TYR A 117 5.53 -4.46 18.42
CA TYR A 117 5.07 -3.11 18.70
C TYR A 117 6.15 -2.26 19.37
N VAL A 118 6.34 -1.06 18.82
CA VAL A 118 7.22 -0.04 19.37
C VAL A 118 6.40 1.20 19.69
N SER A 119 6.43 1.64 20.95
CA SER A 119 5.78 2.88 21.36
C SER A 119 6.74 4.07 21.27
N GLY A 120 6.32 5.17 20.66
CA GLY A 120 7.12 6.39 20.58
C GLY A 120 6.36 7.58 20.00
N SER A 121 6.92 8.78 20.16
CA SER A 121 6.37 9.99 19.55
C SER A 121 6.70 10.08 18.07
N TYR A 122 5.90 10.82 17.30
CA TYR A 122 6.11 11.01 15.86
C TYR A 122 7.15 12.08 15.53
N ASP A 123 7.52 12.90 16.52
CA ASP A 123 8.42 14.05 16.44
C ASP A 123 9.72 13.88 17.27
N SER A 124 9.91 12.72 17.91
CA SER A 124 11.09 12.44 18.74
C SER A 124 12.01 11.44 18.06
N GLY A 125 13.29 11.82 17.91
CA GLY A 125 14.33 10.94 17.38
C GLY A 125 14.52 9.66 18.20
N GLU A 126 14.38 9.72 19.53
CA GLU A 126 14.53 8.56 20.41
C GLU A 126 13.54 7.42 20.08
N GLY A 127 12.31 7.77 19.69
CA GLY A 127 11.31 6.79 19.28
C GLY A 127 11.69 6.08 17.98
N PHE A 128 12.22 6.83 17.02
CA PHE A 128 12.67 6.29 15.74
C PHE A 128 14.01 5.55 15.83
N GLU A 129 14.88 5.90 16.78
CA GLU A 129 16.08 5.12 17.10
C GLU A 129 15.70 3.74 17.66
N LYS A 130 14.73 3.68 18.58
CA LYS A 130 14.18 2.41 19.10
C LYS A 130 13.54 1.59 17.98
N LEU A 131 12.78 2.23 17.09
CA LEU A 131 12.19 1.57 15.92
C LEU A 131 13.27 1.01 15.00
N ASN A 132 14.28 1.81 14.64
CA ASN A 132 15.37 1.36 13.79
C ASN A 132 16.17 0.21 14.42
N LYS A 133 16.32 0.22 15.75
CA LYS A 133 16.97 -0.87 16.48
C LYS A 133 16.17 -2.18 16.35
N GLU A 134 14.87 -2.17 16.61
CA GLU A 134 14.00 -3.35 16.45
C GLU A 134 14.10 -3.92 15.02
N ILE A 135 14.02 -3.04 14.02
CA ILE A 135 14.13 -3.42 12.60
C ILE A 135 15.51 -4.04 12.31
N SER A 136 16.58 -3.40 12.77
CA SER A 136 17.96 -3.84 12.51
C SER A 136 18.28 -5.16 13.21
N ASP A 137 17.77 -5.36 14.43
CA ASP A 137 17.95 -6.60 15.19
C ASP A 137 17.30 -7.78 14.45
N TYR A 138 16.11 -7.59 13.87
CA TYR A 138 15.48 -8.59 13.01
C TYR A 138 16.27 -8.83 11.72
N GLU A 139 16.67 -7.78 11.01
CA GLU A 139 17.44 -7.87 9.75
C GLU A 139 18.76 -8.64 9.94
N MET A 140 19.46 -8.41 11.06
CA MET A 140 20.69 -9.14 11.42
C MET A 140 20.42 -10.61 11.76
N SER A 141 19.35 -10.90 12.51
CA SER A 141 19.01 -12.27 12.90
C SER A 141 18.70 -13.18 11.70
N ASN A 142 18.16 -12.60 10.63
CA ASN A 142 17.72 -13.32 9.44
C ASN A 142 18.78 -13.39 8.32
N ASN A 143 20.01 -12.93 8.60
CA ASN A 143 21.20 -12.95 7.72
C ASN A 143 20.91 -12.57 6.26
N SER A 144 19.98 -11.63 6.07
CA SER A 144 19.55 -11.19 4.75
C SER A 144 20.47 -10.08 4.29
N GLY A 145 21.29 -10.32 3.26
CA GLY A 145 22.18 -9.31 2.65
C GLY A 145 21.45 -8.15 1.95
N SER A 146 20.14 -8.02 2.16
CA SER A 146 19.23 -7.04 1.59
C SER A 146 18.11 -6.75 2.60
N SER A 147 17.86 -5.47 2.89
CA SER A 147 16.76 -5.04 3.75
C SER A 147 15.77 -4.15 3.01
N ARG A 148 14.53 -4.61 2.93
CA ARG A 148 13.42 -3.88 2.32
C ARG A 148 12.54 -3.34 3.43
N ARG A 149 12.36 -2.03 3.48
CA ARG A 149 11.59 -1.36 4.53
C ARG A 149 10.41 -0.63 3.91
N LEU A 150 9.19 -1.03 4.28
CA LEU A 150 7.94 -0.43 3.82
C LEU A 150 7.27 0.28 5.00
N PHE A 151 7.15 1.61 4.94
CA PHE A 151 6.49 2.40 5.97
C PHE A 151 5.08 2.77 5.52
N TYR A 152 4.06 2.26 6.20
CA TYR A 152 2.66 2.60 5.98
C TYR A 152 2.19 3.65 6.99
N LEU A 153 1.83 4.84 6.51
CA LEU A 153 1.46 5.97 7.34
C LEU A 153 -0.06 6.00 7.56
N ALA A 154 -0.55 5.19 8.51
CA ALA A 154 -1.94 5.25 8.98
C ALA A 154 -2.14 6.42 9.98
N LEU A 155 -1.70 7.60 9.57
CA LEU A 155 -1.62 8.82 10.37
C LEU A 155 -2.39 9.97 9.70
N PRO A 156 -2.79 11.00 10.46
CA PRO A 156 -3.34 12.22 9.85
C PRO A 156 -2.27 12.95 9.00
N PRO A 157 -2.67 13.67 7.94
CA PRO A 157 -1.74 14.30 7.00
C PRO A 157 -0.84 15.36 7.66
N SER A 158 -1.31 16.00 8.74
CA SER A 158 -0.57 17.04 9.46
C SER A 158 0.75 16.55 10.07
N VAL A 159 0.92 15.23 10.27
CA VAL A 159 2.16 14.67 10.82
C VAL A 159 3.08 14.06 9.77
N TYR A 160 2.65 13.96 8.51
CA TYR A 160 3.44 13.32 7.45
C TYR A 160 4.83 13.95 7.28
N PRO A 161 5.00 15.28 7.16
CA PRO A 161 6.33 15.87 6.93
C PRO A 161 7.31 15.55 8.08
N SER A 162 6.83 15.65 9.33
CA SER A 162 7.62 15.37 10.52
C SER A 162 8.04 13.90 10.59
N VAL A 163 7.10 12.98 10.38
CA VAL A 163 7.36 11.53 10.37
C VAL A 163 8.30 11.13 9.24
N CYS A 164 8.07 11.64 8.04
CA CYS A 164 8.91 11.39 6.88
C CYS A 164 10.35 11.84 7.11
N LYS A 165 10.54 13.00 7.76
CA LYS A 165 11.88 13.47 8.16
C LYS A 165 12.54 12.50 9.14
N MET A 166 11.80 12.01 10.14
CA MET A 166 12.33 11.03 11.09
C MET A 166 12.70 9.69 10.41
N ILE A 167 11.86 9.20 9.50
CA ILE A 167 12.15 7.98 8.72
C ILE A 167 13.45 8.17 7.93
N ARG A 168 13.58 9.30 7.22
CA ARG A 168 14.75 9.63 6.41
C ARG A 168 16.03 9.72 7.23
N THR A 169 15.96 10.27 8.45
CA THR A 169 17.13 10.42 9.33
C THR A 169 17.55 9.12 10.00
N TYR A 170 16.60 8.31 10.49
CA TYR A 170 16.92 7.23 11.42
C TYR A 170 16.66 5.82 10.87
N CYS A 171 15.73 5.65 9.93
CA CYS A 171 15.17 4.34 9.60
C CYS A 171 15.36 3.93 8.13
N MET A 172 16.12 4.70 7.35
CA MET A 172 16.45 4.31 5.97
C MET A 172 17.22 2.98 5.95
N SER A 173 16.92 2.14 4.96
CA SER A 173 17.68 0.91 4.73
C SER A 173 19.16 1.26 4.49
N PRO A 174 20.12 0.57 5.16
CA PRO A 174 21.54 0.82 4.99
C PRO A 174 22.11 0.23 3.68
N THR A 175 21.37 -0.61 2.96
CA THR A 175 21.92 -1.42 1.85
C THR A 175 21.50 -0.86 0.50
N SER A 176 22.45 -0.28 -0.24
CA SER A 176 22.18 0.37 -1.54
C SER A 176 22.01 -0.58 -2.73
N ARG A 177 22.44 -1.84 -2.64
CA ARG A 177 22.49 -2.73 -3.81
C ARG A 177 21.23 -3.57 -4.04
N PHE A 178 20.49 -3.89 -2.97
CA PHE A 178 19.27 -4.71 -3.01
C PHE A 178 18.20 -4.28 -2.01
N GLY A 179 18.55 -3.42 -1.05
CA GLY A 179 17.61 -2.86 -0.09
C GLY A 179 16.90 -1.63 -0.66
N TRP A 180 15.68 -1.39 -0.21
CA TRP A 180 14.92 -0.20 -0.55
C TRP A 180 14.12 0.29 0.64
N THR A 181 13.77 1.58 0.61
CA THR A 181 12.83 2.18 1.56
C THR A 181 11.70 2.80 0.77
N ARG A 182 10.47 2.40 1.07
CA ARG A 182 9.25 2.92 0.44
C ARG A 182 8.29 3.40 1.52
N VAL A 183 7.57 4.46 1.22
CA VAL A 183 6.64 5.12 2.14
C VAL A 183 5.27 5.19 1.48
N ILE A 184 4.28 4.57 2.12
CA ILE A 184 2.88 4.60 1.71
C ILE A 184 2.17 5.71 2.51
N VAL A 185 1.56 6.65 1.80
CA VAL A 185 0.80 7.77 2.36
C VAL A 185 -0.66 7.70 1.92
N GLU A 186 -1.57 8.07 2.82
CA GLU A 186 -3.01 8.04 2.58
C GLU A 186 -3.56 9.44 2.30
N LYS A 187 -4.73 9.49 1.65
CA LYS A 187 -5.46 10.74 1.48
C LYS A 187 -5.89 11.31 2.85
N PRO A 188 -6.00 12.65 3.00
CA PRO A 188 -5.98 13.68 1.95
C PRO A 188 -4.59 14.26 1.67
N PHE A 189 -4.30 14.52 0.39
CA PHE A 189 -3.06 15.13 -0.11
C PHE A 189 -3.21 16.65 -0.26
N GLY A 190 -3.46 17.34 0.84
CA GLY A 190 -3.86 18.75 0.83
C GLY A 190 -5.36 18.94 0.61
N ARG A 191 -5.78 20.21 0.56
CA ARG A 191 -7.20 20.63 0.43
C ARG A 191 -7.44 21.53 -0.79
N ASP A 192 -6.38 21.99 -1.42
CA ASP A 192 -6.33 22.86 -2.60
C ASP A 192 -4.96 22.65 -3.29
N LEU A 193 -4.74 23.34 -4.40
CA LEU A 193 -3.49 23.23 -5.16
C LEU A 193 -2.28 23.60 -4.30
N ASP A 194 -2.32 24.77 -3.65
CA ASP A 194 -1.21 25.30 -2.86
C ASP A 194 -0.79 24.34 -1.75
N SER A 195 -1.75 23.82 -0.97
CA SER A 195 -1.44 22.87 0.11
C SER A 195 -1.02 21.48 -0.40
N ALA A 196 -1.46 21.07 -1.59
CA ALA A 196 -1.01 19.83 -2.22
C ALA A 196 0.43 19.95 -2.75
N GLU A 197 0.77 21.09 -3.36
CA GLU A 197 2.13 21.39 -3.81
C GLU A 197 3.09 21.54 -2.64
N GLU A 198 2.68 22.22 -1.56
CA GLU A 198 3.48 22.33 -0.34
C GLU A 198 3.79 20.94 0.25
N LEU A 199 2.77 20.09 0.42
CA LEU A 199 2.96 18.73 0.92
C LEU A 199 3.86 17.91 -0.03
N SER A 200 3.66 18.04 -1.34
CA SER A 200 4.45 17.30 -2.33
C SER A 200 5.91 17.74 -2.33
N SER A 201 6.18 19.05 -2.21
CA SER A 201 7.53 19.59 -2.09
C SER A 201 8.24 19.07 -0.84
N GLN A 202 7.56 19.14 0.33
CA GLN A 202 8.12 18.66 1.60
C GLN A 202 8.45 17.16 1.57
N LEU A 203 7.64 16.34 0.89
CA LEU A 203 7.92 14.92 0.74
C LEU A 203 9.00 14.65 -0.32
N GLY A 204 9.00 15.39 -1.43
CA GLY A 204 9.97 15.27 -2.51
C GLY A 204 11.40 15.70 -2.12
N GLU A 205 11.55 16.56 -1.10
CA GLU A 205 12.85 16.88 -0.50
C GLU A 205 13.45 15.70 0.29
N LEU A 206 12.63 14.74 0.70
CA LEU A 206 13.02 13.64 1.60
C LEU A 206 13.10 12.29 0.89
N PHE A 207 12.27 12.07 -0.13
CA PHE A 207 12.13 10.81 -0.82
C PHE A 207 12.05 11.04 -2.32
N GLU A 208 12.65 10.12 -3.08
CA GLU A 208 12.46 10.06 -4.52
C GLU A 208 11.04 9.59 -4.85
N GLU A 209 10.54 9.93 -6.04
CA GLU A 209 9.14 9.65 -6.41
C GLU A 209 8.83 8.14 -6.48
N ASP A 210 9.83 7.29 -6.79
CA ASP A 210 9.70 5.83 -6.78
C ASP A 210 9.68 5.21 -5.36
N GLN A 211 9.98 6.01 -4.34
CA GLN A 211 9.89 5.65 -2.93
C GLN A 211 8.52 6.04 -2.33
N LEU A 212 7.76 6.93 -2.97
CA LEU A 212 6.50 7.47 -2.45
C LEU A 212 5.29 6.82 -3.10
N TYR A 213 4.46 6.15 -2.29
CA TYR A 213 3.25 5.46 -2.73
C TYR A 213 2.03 6.18 -2.17
N ARG A 214 1.40 7.01 -3.00
CA ARG A 214 0.17 7.74 -2.65
C ARG A 214 -1.05 6.87 -2.92
N ILE A 215 -1.79 6.51 -1.87
CA ILE A 215 -2.93 5.60 -1.99
C ILE A 215 -4.18 6.34 -2.45
N ASP A 216 -4.74 5.83 -3.55
CA ASP A 216 -6.15 5.92 -3.86
C ASP A 216 -6.70 4.49 -3.92
N HIS A 217 -7.49 4.11 -2.91
CA HIS A 217 -8.00 2.73 -2.81
C HIS A 217 -8.97 2.34 -3.94
N TYR A 218 -9.51 3.28 -4.72
CA TYR A 218 -10.33 2.95 -5.90
C TYR A 218 -9.50 2.30 -7.01
N LEU A 219 -8.22 2.68 -7.15
CA LEU A 219 -7.30 2.06 -8.11
C LEU A 219 -6.99 0.58 -7.78
N GLY A 220 -7.24 0.18 -6.53
CA GLY A 220 -7.14 -1.22 -6.10
C GLY A 220 -8.38 -2.06 -6.40
N LYS A 221 -9.49 -1.46 -6.86
CA LYS A 221 -10.71 -2.21 -7.15
C LYS A 221 -10.58 -2.96 -8.47
N GLU A 222 -10.96 -4.23 -8.46
CA GLU A 222 -10.83 -5.13 -9.62
C GLU A 222 -11.45 -4.54 -10.90
N LEU A 223 -12.67 -3.99 -10.81
CA LEU A 223 -13.35 -3.39 -11.96
C LEU A 223 -12.61 -2.16 -12.53
N VAL A 224 -11.95 -1.38 -11.66
CA VAL A 224 -11.17 -0.21 -12.08
C VAL A 224 -9.89 -0.65 -12.79
N GLN A 225 -9.21 -1.68 -12.28
CA GLN A 225 -8.02 -2.26 -12.93
C GLN A 225 -8.36 -2.93 -14.27
N ASN A 226 -9.51 -3.61 -14.34
CA ASN A 226 -9.98 -4.27 -15.55
C ASN A 226 -10.30 -3.31 -16.69
N LEU A 227 -10.47 -2.00 -16.42
CA LEU A 227 -10.68 -1.00 -17.47
C LEU A 227 -9.51 -0.95 -18.46
N LEU A 228 -8.27 -1.07 -17.98
CA LEU A 228 -7.09 -1.09 -18.85
C LEU A 228 -7.07 -2.31 -19.76
N VAL A 229 -7.40 -3.48 -19.20
CA VAL A 229 -7.49 -4.74 -19.94
C VAL A 229 -8.60 -4.67 -20.98
N LEU A 230 -9.79 -4.19 -20.59
CA LEU A 230 -10.92 -4.02 -21.48
C LEU A 230 -10.56 -3.14 -22.69
N ARG A 231 -9.90 -2.01 -22.45
CA ARG A 231 -9.56 -1.04 -23.49
C ARG A 231 -8.43 -1.51 -24.41
N PHE A 232 -7.35 -2.02 -23.85
CA PHE A 232 -6.10 -2.21 -24.60
C PHE A 232 -5.81 -3.66 -25.00
N ALA A 233 -6.39 -4.65 -24.32
CA ALA A 233 -6.21 -6.06 -24.69
C ALA A 233 -7.23 -6.54 -25.74
N ASN A 234 -8.25 -5.74 -26.05
CA ASN A 234 -9.35 -6.13 -26.93
C ASN A 234 -9.36 -5.33 -28.24
N ARG A 235 -9.09 -6.00 -29.36
CA ARG A 235 -9.12 -5.38 -30.71
C ARG A 235 -10.48 -4.81 -31.10
N LEU A 236 -11.56 -5.33 -30.50
CA LEU A 236 -12.92 -4.86 -30.73
C LEU A 236 -13.17 -3.48 -30.13
N PHE A 237 -12.64 -3.18 -28.93
CA PHE A 237 -12.91 -1.92 -28.24
C PHE A 237 -12.00 -0.79 -28.68
N LEU A 238 -10.76 -1.09 -29.11
CA LEU A 238 -9.79 -0.09 -29.57
C LEU A 238 -10.36 0.92 -30.61
N PRO A 239 -11.01 0.51 -31.72
CA PRO A 239 -11.54 1.46 -32.70
C PRO A 239 -12.83 2.17 -32.27
N LEU A 240 -13.51 1.67 -31.24
CA LEU A 240 -14.77 2.26 -30.73
C LEU A 240 -14.53 3.28 -29.62
N TRP A 241 -13.34 3.32 -29.03
CA TRP A 241 -13.04 4.14 -27.86
C TRP A 241 -12.58 5.56 -28.21
N ASN A 242 -13.41 6.30 -28.96
CA ASN A 242 -13.13 7.67 -29.40
C ASN A 242 -14.40 8.52 -29.58
N ARG A 243 -14.23 9.82 -29.82
CA ARG A 243 -15.30 10.81 -29.97
C ARG A 243 -16.26 10.55 -31.15
N ASP A 244 -15.88 9.73 -32.12
CA ASP A 244 -16.71 9.44 -33.29
C ASP A 244 -17.71 8.31 -33.00
N ASN A 245 -17.48 7.53 -31.94
CA ASN A 245 -18.26 6.34 -31.58
C ASN A 245 -18.89 6.45 -30.18
N VAL A 246 -18.35 7.28 -29.28
CA VAL A 246 -18.85 7.47 -27.91
C VAL A 246 -19.57 8.82 -27.81
N ASP A 247 -20.86 8.77 -27.53
CA ASP A 247 -21.70 9.97 -27.34
C ASP A 247 -21.42 10.67 -25.99
N ASN A 248 -21.45 9.91 -24.88
CA ASN A 248 -21.14 10.43 -23.56
C ASN A 248 -20.59 9.35 -22.61
N ILE A 249 -19.93 9.79 -21.54
CA ILE A 249 -19.34 8.95 -20.49
C ILE A 249 -19.93 9.38 -19.16
N GLN A 250 -20.50 8.43 -18.42
CA GLN A 250 -21.09 8.69 -17.11
C GLN A 250 -20.35 7.88 -16.04
N ILE A 251 -19.78 8.58 -15.07
CA ILE A 251 -19.14 7.97 -13.91
C ILE A 251 -19.98 8.32 -12.69
N VAL A 252 -20.63 7.30 -12.12
CA VAL A 252 -21.63 7.48 -11.07
C VAL A 252 -21.12 6.86 -9.77
N PHE A 253 -21.11 7.65 -8.70
CA PHE A 253 -20.89 7.20 -7.34
C PHE A 253 -22.17 7.41 -6.54
N ARG A 254 -22.60 6.38 -5.82
CA ARG A 254 -23.78 6.42 -4.94
C ARG A 254 -23.46 5.63 -3.69
N GLU A 255 -23.85 6.20 -2.55
CA GLU A 255 -23.87 5.54 -1.25
C GLU A 255 -25.32 5.57 -0.75
N ASP A 256 -25.73 4.49 -0.10
CA ASP A 256 -27.06 4.31 0.49
C ASP A 256 -27.13 4.72 1.96
N PHE A 257 -26.04 5.27 2.50
CA PHE A 257 -25.90 5.77 3.87
C PHE A 257 -25.50 7.26 3.89
N GLY A 258 -25.73 7.91 5.04
CA GLY A 258 -25.43 9.33 5.25
C GLY A 258 -24.00 9.58 5.76
N THR A 259 -23.78 10.70 6.44
CA THR A 259 -22.43 11.01 6.99
C THR A 259 -22.07 10.21 8.25
N ASP A 260 -22.98 9.41 8.82
CA ASP A 260 -22.77 8.43 9.91
C ASP A 260 -21.72 8.84 10.95
N GLY A 261 -21.94 9.98 11.60
CA GLY A 261 -21.06 10.49 12.67
C GLY A 261 -19.75 11.15 12.18
N ARG A 262 -19.48 11.16 10.87
CA ARG A 262 -18.38 11.89 10.22
C ARG A 262 -18.78 13.25 9.64
N GLY A 263 -19.97 13.75 10.01
CA GLY A 263 -20.52 15.02 9.52
C GLY A 263 -19.54 16.20 9.66
N GLY A 264 -18.82 16.30 10.77
CA GLY A 264 -17.85 17.38 10.98
C GLY A 264 -16.62 17.33 10.04
N TYR A 265 -16.17 16.13 9.65
CA TYR A 265 -15.11 15.99 8.64
C TYR A 265 -15.65 16.30 7.24
N PHE A 266 -16.84 15.77 6.93
CA PHE A 266 -17.46 15.96 5.63
C PHE A 266 -17.83 17.42 5.37
N ASP A 267 -18.24 18.17 6.38
CA ASP A 267 -18.57 19.61 6.27
C ASP A 267 -17.35 20.46 5.85
N GLN A 268 -16.15 20.09 6.33
CA GLN A 268 -14.91 20.79 6.00
C GLN A 268 -14.36 20.41 4.61
N TYR A 269 -14.54 19.16 4.19
CA TYR A 269 -13.96 18.65 2.93
C TYR A 269 -14.93 18.73 1.74
N GLY A 270 -16.19 18.34 1.96
CA GLY A 270 -17.23 18.23 0.95
C GLY A 270 -17.02 17.05 -0.03
N ILE A 271 -18.07 16.72 -0.79
CA ILE A 271 -18.07 15.61 -1.74
C ILE A 271 -17.00 15.73 -2.84
N ILE A 272 -16.65 16.96 -3.22
CA ILE A 272 -15.68 17.22 -4.28
C ILE A 272 -14.30 16.70 -3.86
N ARG A 273 -13.83 17.03 -2.66
CA ARG A 273 -12.52 16.59 -2.17
C ARG A 273 -12.54 15.15 -1.68
N ASP A 274 -13.66 14.70 -1.14
CA ASP A 274 -13.74 13.36 -0.58
C ASP A 274 -13.75 12.27 -1.67
N ILE A 275 -14.48 12.49 -2.77
CA ILE A 275 -14.74 11.47 -3.81
C ILE A 275 -14.38 11.93 -5.23
N ILE A 276 -14.75 13.15 -5.64
CA ILE A 276 -14.63 13.54 -7.06
C ILE A 276 -13.16 13.74 -7.46
N GLN A 277 -12.41 14.53 -6.68
CA GLN A 277 -11.03 14.92 -6.97
C GLN A 277 -10.07 13.73 -6.98
N ASN A 278 -10.39 12.65 -6.25
CA ASN A 278 -9.58 11.44 -6.17
C ASN A 278 -10.19 10.31 -7.03
N HIS A 279 -11.15 9.57 -6.48
CA HIS A 279 -11.66 8.31 -7.01
C HIS A 279 -12.25 8.44 -8.41
N LEU A 280 -13.11 9.44 -8.63
CA LEU A 280 -13.78 9.61 -9.92
C LEU A 280 -12.85 10.20 -10.97
N LEU A 281 -11.97 11.12 -10.59
CA LEU A 281 -10.98 11.67 -11.50
C LEU A 281 -9.99 10.59 -11.95
N GLN A 282 -9.53 9.73 -11.04
CA GLN A 282 -8.65 8.60 -11.36
C GLN A 282 -9.34 7.59 -12.28
N ALA A 283 -10.59 7.20 -11.98
CA ALA A 283 -11.36 6.33 -12.87
C ALA A 283 -11.58 6.96 -14.26
N GLY A 284 -11.87 8.27 -14.29
CA GLY A 284 -12.02 9.03 -15.53
C GLY A 284 -10.72 9.12 -16.33
N PHE A 285 -9.57 9.27 -15.65
CA PHE A 285 -8.26 9.24 -16.30
C PHE A 285 -7.99 7.87 -16.93
N LEU A 286 -8.23 6.77 -16.21
CA LEU A 286 -8.08 5.42 -16.77
C LEU A 286 -9.03 5.16 -17.94
N PHE A 287 -10.16 5.86 -18.03
CA PHE A 287 -11.05 5.81 -19.19
C PHE A 287 -10.53 6.64 -20.38
N GLY A 288 -9.99 7.83 -20.13
CA GLY A 288 -9.62 8.81 -21.16
C GLY A 288 -8.17 8.75 -21.64
N CYS A 289 -7.27 8.14 -20.87
CA CYS A 289 -5.84 8.11 -21.17
C CYS A 289 -5.52 7.37 -22.49
N ASN A 290 -4.41 7.76 -23.12
CA ASN A 290 -3.86 7.05 -24.27
C ASN A 290 -3.09 5.79 -23.81
N GLY A 291 -3.08 4.73 -24.64
CA GLY A 291 -2.52 3.43 -24.26
C GLY A 291 -1.05 3.43 -23.84
N LYS A 292 -0.23 4.36 -24.34
CA LYS A 292 1.16 4.49 -23.88
C LYS A 292 1.28 5.13 -22.49
N ALA A 293 0.42 6.10 -22.17
CA ALA A 293 0.46 6.86 -20.93
C ALA A 293 -0.20 6.14 -19.73
N CYS A 294 -0.99 5.10 -20.01
CA CYS A 294 -1.73 4.37 -18.99
C CYS A 294 -1.06 3.07 -18.53
N ILE A 295 0.00 2.66 -19.21
CA ILE A 295 0.71 1.41 -18.93
C ILE A 295 2.21 1.64 -18.71
N SER A 296 2.71 2.84 -18.96
CA SER A 296 3.97 3.36 -18.40
C SER A 296 3.77 3.76 -16.96
#